data_AF-A0A2E6DWG3-F1
#
_entry.id   AF-A0A2E6DWG3-F1
#
_cell.length_a   1.000
_cell.length_b   1.000
_cell.length_c   1.000
_cell.angle_alpha   90.00
_cell.angle_beta   90.00
_cell.angle_gamma   90.00
#
_symmetry.space_group_name_H-M   'P 1'
#
loop_
_entity.id
_entity.type
_entity.pdbx_description
1 polymer ?
#
loop_
_entity_poly.entity_id
_entity_poly.type
_entity_poly.pdbx_seq_one_letter_code
_entity_poly.pdbx_strand_id
1 'polypeptide(L)' 'DKGILSGPCSLKDSDGDIRYSKVYRDTNKGTLGTLTNVGGTGKWANNTEICKYNVDIRNMDIGIGSTEGTCE' A
#
# COMPACT_ATOMS: atom_id res chain seq x y z
N ASP A 1 -19.34 -0.55 10.00
CA ASP A 1 -18.24 -0.13 9.09
C ASP A 1 -17.57 -1.32 8.41
N LYS A 2 -18.15 -1.83 7.30
CA LYS A 2 -17.64 -3.03 6.60
C LYS A 2 -16.79 -2.72 5.35
N GLY A 3 -16.31 -1.49 5.15
CA GLY A 3 -15.63 -1.09 3.90
C GLY A 3 -14.28 -0.39 4.06
N ILE A 4 -13.73 -0.31 5.28
CA ILE A 4 -12.37 0.23 5.46
C ILE A 4 -11.39 -0.94 5.49
N LEU A 5 -10.44 -0.92 4.57
CA LEU A 5 -9.28 -1.80 4.55
C LEU A 5 -8.07 -0.96 4.95
N SER A 6 -7.48 -1.27 6.10
CA SER A 6 -6.26 -0.61 6.56
C SER A 6 -5.35 -1.58 7.29
N GLY A 7 -4.06 -1.31 7.24
CA GLY A 7 -3.09 -2.16 7.93
C GLY A 7 -1.65 -1.69 7.78
N PRO A 8 -0.78 -2.13 8.69
CA PRO A 8 0.66 -1.97 8.52
C PRO A 8 1.18 -2.94 7.46
N CYS A 9 2.21 -2.52 6.73
CA CYS A 9 2.96 -3.35 5.80
C CYS A 9 4.45 -3.18 6.05
N SER A 10 5.20 -4.26 5.85
CA SER A 10 6.66 -4.24 5.81
C SER A 10 7.14 -4.99 4.58
N LEU A 11 8.04 -4.37 3.83
CA LEU A 11 8.67 -4.95 2.66
C LEU A 11 10.17 -4.96 2.88
N LYS A 12 10.76 -6.14 2.83
CA LYS A 12 12.21 -6.32 2.81
C LYS A 12 12.66 -6.41 1.37
N ASP A 13 13.58 -5.56 0.96
CA ASP A 13 14.13 -5.62 -0.39
C ASP A 13 15.33 -6.59 -0.47
N SER A 14 15.96 -6.66 -1.65
CA SER A 14 17.06 -7.59 -1.93
C SER A 14 18.34 -7.31 -1.14
N ASP A 15 18.61 -6.06 -0.73
CA ASP A 15 19.79 -5.72 0.07
C ASP A 15 19.56 -5.87 1.57
N GLY A 16 18.30 -6.14 1.94
CA GLY A 16 17.88 -6.46 3.29
C GLY A 16 17.30 -5.29 4.06
N ASP A 17 17.24 -4.11 3.45
CA ASP A 17 16.55 -2.96 4.01
C ASP A 17 15.03 -3.20 4.07
N ILE A 18 14.43 -2.72 5.16
CA ILE A 18 13.00 -2.85 5.41
C ILE A 18 12.33 -1.49 5.22
N ARG A 19 11.31 -1.45 4.38
CA ARG A 19 10.38 -0.33 4.21
C ARG A 19 9.15 -0.58 5.06
N TYR A 20 8.83 0.35 5.96
CA TYR A 20 7.59 0.34 6.73
C TYR A 20 6.56 1.25 6.06
N SER A 21 5.36 0.73 5.85
CA SER A 21 4.26 1.49 5.28
C SER A 21 2.93 1.18 5.96
N LYS A 22 1.95 2.04 5.70
CA LYS A 22 0.56 1.86 6.11
C LYS A 22 -0.30 1.96 4.87
N VAL A 23 -1.21 1.02 4.70
CA VAL A 23 -2.21 1.09 3.63
C VAL A 23 -3.55 1.51 4.18
N TYR A 24 -4.30 2.27 3.38
CA TYR A 24 -5.66 2.64 3.65
C TYR A 24 -6.46 2.62 2.35
N ARG A 25 -7.67 2.05 2.39
CA ARG A 25 -8.65 2.12 1.32
C ARG A 25 -10.05 2.09 1.91
N ASP A 26 -10.92 2.94 1.36
CA ASP A 26 -12.36 2.88 1.60
C ASP A 26 -13.02 2.26 0.36
N THR A 27 -13.42 1.00 0.47
CA THR A 27 -14.04 0.25 -0.63
C THR A 27 -15.41 0.81 -1.01
N ASN A 28 -16.05 1.62 -0.16
CA ASN A 28 -17.29 2.30 -0.50
C ASN A 28 -17.05 3.53 -1.38
N LYS A 29 -15.82 4.06 -1.40
CA LYS A 29 -15.40 5.21 -2.23
C LYS A 29 -14.75 4.79 -3.55
N GLY A 30 -14.61 3.48 -3.79
CA GLY A 30 -14.14 2.92 -5.04
C GLY A 30 -12.81 2.17 -4.93
N THR A 31 -12.00 2.29 -5.98
CA THR A 31 -10.79 1.48 -6.21
C THR A 31 -9.50 2.13 -5.72
N LEU A 32 -9.53 3.44 -5.43
CA LEU A 32 -8.37 4.19 -4.97
C LEU A 32 -8.07 3.94 -3.49
N GLY A 33 -6.80 3.77 -3.18
CA GLY A 33 -6.26 3.72 -1.83
C GLY A 33 -4.95 4.51 -1.73
N THR A 34 -4.46 4.61 -0.50
CA THR A 34 -3.20 5.28 -0.18
C THR A 34 -2.27 4.33 0.54
N LEU A 35 -1.00 4.37 0.17
CA LEU A 35 0.10 3.75 0.88
C LEU A 35 1.00 4.87 1.40
N THR A 36 1.18 4.95 2.70
CA THR A 36 2.05 5.94 3.35
C THR A 36 3.28 5.23 3.86
N ASN A 37 4.46 5.61 3.36
CA ASN A 37 5.71 5.23 3.99
C ASN A 37 5.90 6.00 5.28
N VAL A 38 6.32 5.27 6.30
CA VAL A 38 6.56 5.81 7.64
C VAL A 38 8.00 5.63 8.07
N GLY A 39 8.91 5.39 7.11
CA GLY A 39 10.32 5.14 7.32
C GLY A 39 10.72 3.68 7.09
N GLY A 40 11.89 3.32 7.60
CA GLY A 40 12.52 2.05 7.32
C GLY A 40 13.94 1.96 7.84
N THR A 41 14.68 0.97 7.36
CA THR A 41 16.13 0.81 7.60
C THR A 41 16.93 1.21 6.37
N GLY A 42 18.23 1.47 6.56
CA GLY A 42 19.18 1.79 5.49
C GLY A 42 18.66 2.89 4.56
N LYS A 43 18.47 2.59 3.27
CA LYS A 43 18.02 3.58 2.28
C LYS A 43 16.58 4.08 2.49
N TRP A 44 15.78 3.37 3.27
CA TRP A 44 14.42 3.78 3.65
C TRP A 44 14.37 4.55 4.97
N ALA A 45 15.51 4.75 5.65
CA ALA A 45 15.57 5.53 6.88
C ALA A 45 15.11 6.98 6.63
N ASN A 46 14.23 7.47 7.50
CA ASN A 46 13.61 8.81 7.41
C ASN A 46 12.83 9.08 6.10
N ASN A 47 12.57 8.06 5.29
CA ASN A 47 11.77 8.21 4.08
C ASN A 47 10.27 8.22 4.42
N THR A 48 9.64 9.37 4.21
CA THR A 48 8.18 9.53 4.28
C THR A 48 7.67 9.98 2.92
N GLU A 49 6.92 9.11 2.25
CA GLU A 49 6.27 9.36 0.97
C GLU A 49 4.82 8.86 1.04
N ILE A 50 3.93 9.46 0.25
CA ILE A 50 2.54 9.02 0.11
C ILE A 50 2.33 8.59 -1.33
N CYS A 51 2.04 7.32 -1.53
CA CYS A 51 1.73 6.74 -2.82
C CYS A 51 0.22 6.55 -2.94
N LYS A 52 -0.36 7.00 -4.04
CA LYS A 52 -1.73 6.65 -4.41
C LYS A 52 -1.69 5.38 -5.22
N TYR A 53 -2.58 4.44 -4.92
CA TYR A 53 -2.72 3.23 -5.71
C TYR A 53 -4.17 3.02 -6.12
N ASN A 54 -4.36 2.39 -7.28
CA ASN A 54 -5.64 1.96 -7.78
C ASN A 54 -5.69 0.43 -7.79
N VAL A 55 -6.72 -0.14 -7.16
CA VAL A 55 -6.93 -1.59 -7.17
C VAL A 55 -7.94 -1.93 -8.26
N ASP A 56 -7.45 -2.52 -9.33
CA ASP A 56 -8.29 -3.10 -10.38
C ASP A 56 -8.66 -4.53 -9.98
N ILE A 57 -9.86 -4.70 -9.45
CA ILE A 57 -10.38 -6.00 -9.00
C ILE A 57 -11.06 -6.67 -10.19
N ARG A 58 -10.41 -7.69 -10.76
CA ARG A 58 -10.93 -8.40 -11.94
C ARG A 58 -11.89 -9.53 -11.56
N ASN A 59 -11.70 -10.16 -10.40
CA ASN A 59 -12.64 -11.15 -9.86
C ASN A 59 -12.45 -11.32 -8.34
N MET A 60 -13.49 -10.97 -7.55
CA MET A 60 -13.47 -11.09 -6.09
C MET A 60 -13.59 -12.53 -5.58
N ASP A 61 -14.25 -13.42 -6.34
CA ASP A 61 -14.47 -14.81 -5.94
C ASP A 61 -13.17 -15.63 -5.94
N ILE A 62 -12.20 -15.19 -6.74
CA ILE A 62 -10.87 -15.82 -6.89
C ILE A 62 -9.77 -14.97 -6.23
N GLY A 63 -10.10 -13.79 -5.68
CA GLY A 63 -9.14 -12.90 -5.03
C GLY A 63 -8.11 -12.25 -5.97
N ILE A 64 -8.42 -12.12 -7.27
CA ILE A 64 -7.48 -11.58 -8.26
C ILE A 64 -7.67 -10.07 -8.38
N GLY A 65 -6.63 -9.31 -8.04
CA GLY A 65 -6.53 -7.89 -8.28
C GLY A 65 -5.13 -7.49 -8.75
N SER A 66 -5.07 -6.48 -9.63
CA SER A 66 -3.82 -5.77 -9.95
C SER A 66 -3.82 -4.42 -9.27
N THR A 67 -2.65 -3.99 -8.79
CA THR A 67 -2.49 -2.69 -8.13
C THR A 67 -1.47 -1.89 -8.91
N GLU A 68 -1.88 -0.73 -9.40
CA GLU A 68 -0.98 0.25 -10.00
C GLU A 68 -0.90 1.44 -9.04
N GLY A 69 0.31 1.93 -8.77
CA GLY A 69 0.49 3.06 -7.86
C GLY A 69 1.62 3.97 -8.28
N THR A 70 1.45 5.26 -7.98
CA THR A 70 2.44 6.30 -8.18
C THR A 70 2.73 6.95 -6.83
N CYS A 71 4.02 7.07 -6.51
CA CYS A 71 4.50 7.83 -5.37
C CYS A 71 4.91 9.22 -5.86
N GLU A 72 4.53 10.27 -5.12
CA GLU A 72 4.97 11.66 -5.32
C GLU A 72 5.98 12.05 -4.24
#